data_AF-A0A6I9PE78-F1
#
_entry.id   AF-A0A6I9PE78-F1
#
_cell.length_a   1.000
_cell.length_b   1.000
_cell.length_c   1.000
_cell.angle_alpha   90.00
_cell.angle_beta   90.00
_cell.angle_gamma   90.00
#
_symmetry.space_group_name_H-M   'P 1'
#
loop_
_entity.id
_entity.type
_entity.pdbx_description
1 polymer ?
#
loop_
_entity_poly.entity_id
_entity_poly.type
_entity_poly.pdbx_seq_one_letter_code
_entity_poly.pdbx_strand_id
1 'polypeptide(L)'
;GCSQVGILRALNEAGIPVDMVGGTSIGSLMGALYAEEKSNSRMRVRAREWAMDMNSFFKKIWDLTYPVTSMFSGASFNSSINSVFKGKQIEDLWLPYFNITTDITASCMRAHTDGSLWRYVRASMSLSGYLPPLCDPKDGHLLMDGGYINNLP
;
A
#
# COMPACT_ATOMS: atom_id res chain seq x y z
N GLY A 1 4.82 1.88 9.14
CA GLY A 1 4.07 0.81 9.85
C GLY A 1 2.94 1.40 10.67
N CYS A 2 2.21 0.61 11.47
CA CYS A 2 1.06 1.08 12.26
C CYS A 2 1.37 2.27 13.20
N SER A 3 2.64 2.52 13.51
CA SER A 3 3.11 3.73 14.19
C SER A 3 2.78 5.03 13.46
N GLN A 4 2.67 5.03 12.12
CA GLN A 4 2.29 6.19 11.31
C GLN A 4 0.93 6.76 11.69
N VAL A 5 0.00 5.89 12.11
CA VAL A 5 -1.32 6.30 12.61
C VAL A 5 -1.20 7.15 13.88
N GLY A 6 -0.21 6.85 14.74
CA GLY A 6 0.08 7.64 15.94
C GLY A 6 0.71 9.00 15.61
N ILE A 7 1.62 9.04 14.64
CA ILE A 7 2.27 10.29 14.18
C ILE A 7 1.23 11.24 13.58
N LEU A 8 0.38 10.75 12.68
CA LEU A 8 -0.69 11.55 12.06
C LEU A 8 -1.68 12.09 13.09
N ARG A 9 -1.98 11.30 14.12
CA ARG A 9 -2.80 11.74 15.25
C ARG A 9 -2.12 12.89 16.02
N ALA A 10 -0.84 12.75 16.35
CA ALA A 10 -0.10 13.79 17.07
C ALA A 10 -0.01 15.10 16.27
N LEU A 11 0.22 15.02 14.95
CA LEU A 11 0.21 16.19 14.07
C LEU A 11 -1.15 16.90 14.09
N ASN A 12 -2.24 16.15 14.00
CA ASN A 12 -3.58 16.72 14.05
C ASN A 12 -3.93 17.30 15.43
N GLU A 13 -3.52 16.65 16.52
CA GLU A 13 -3.69 17.17 17.89
C GLU A 13 -2.88 18.45 18.13
N ALA A 14 -1.73 18.59 17.47
CA ALA A 14 -0.91 19.80 17.47
C ALA A 14 -1.42 20.90 16.52
N GLY A 15 -2.49 20.64 15.74
CA GLY A 15 -3.03 21.59 14.77
C GLY A 15 -2.12 21.83 13.56
N ILE A 16 -1.22 20.89 13.25
CA ILE A 16 -0.30 20.98 12.10
C ILE A 16 -1.00 20.39 10.87
N PRO A 17 -1.34 21.21 9.85
CA PRO A 17 -1.96 20.71 8.63
C PRO A 17 -0.97 19.87 7.80
N VAL A 18 -1.48 18.82 7.16
CA VAL A 18 -0.71 17.98 6.22
C VAL A 18 -1.20 18.27 4.82
N ASP A 19 -0.31 18.81 3.97
CA ASP A 19 -0.66 19.23 2.60
C ASP A 19 -0.45 18.12 1.55
N MET A 20 0.39 17.12 1.85
CA MET A 20 0.68 15.99 0.96
C MET A 20 1.13 14.76 1.76
N VAL A 21 0.87 13.57 1.22
CA VAL A 21 1.19 12.30 1.86
C VAL A 21 1.96 11.39 0.90
N GLY A 22 3.14 10.95 1.33
CA GLY A 22 3.96 9.96 0.62
C GLY A 22 4.04 8.64 1.38
N GLY A 23 4.26 7.53 0.67
CA GLY A 23 4.56 6.29 1.36
C GLY A 23 5.15 5.17 0.52
N THR A 24 5.88 4.30 1.22
CA THR A 24 6.45 3.06 0.71
C THR A 24 5.95 1.88 1.54
N SER A 25 5.63 0.76 0.89
CA SER A 25 5.19 -0.47 1.55
C SER A 25 3.98 -0.25 2.45
N ILE A 26 4.02 -0.71 3.70
CA ILE A 26 2.94 -0.44 4.65
C ILE A 26 2.69 1.06 4.89
N GLY A 27 3.70 1.91 4.64
CA GLY A 27 3.55 3.36 4.66
C GLY A 27 2.69 3.88 3.53
N SER A 28 2.74 3.27 2.34
CA SER A 28 1.88 3.64 1.23
C SER A 28 0.42 3.33 1.57
N LEU A 29 0.14 2.19 2.20
CA LEU A 29 -1.19 1.83 2.66
C LEU A 29 -1.74 2.81 3.70
N MET A 30 -0.97 3.09 4.75
CA MET A 30 -1.39 3.99 5.81
C MET A 30 -1.55 5.42 5.28
N GLY A 31 -0.62 5.87 4.43
CA GLY A 31 -0.70 7.17 3.78
C GLY A 31 -1.93 7.29 2.87
N ALA A 32 -2.25 6.25 2.11
CA ALA A 32 -3.43 6.21 1.25
C ALA A 32 -4.73 6.28 2.07
N LEU A 33 -4.82 5.52 3.18
CA LEU A 33 -5.97 5.58 4.09
C LEU A 33 -6.16 6.97 4.70
N TYR A 34 -5.06 7.67 5.01
CA TYR A 34 -5.10 9.02 5.53
C TYR A 34 -5.48 10.04 4.45
N ALA A 35 -4.91 9.93 3.25
CA ALA A 35 -5.24 10.78 2.12
C ALA A 35 -6.68 10.57 1.62
N GLU A 36 -7.27 9.40 1.86
CA GLU A 36 -8.66 9.10 1.53
C GLU A 36 -9.65 9.67 2.57
N GLU A 37 -9.27 9.69 3.85
CA GLU A 37 -10.17 10.00 4.96
C GLU A 37 -9.83 11.35 5.60
N LYS A 38 -10.78 12.28 5.56
CA LYS A 38 -10.67 13.56 6.28
C LYS A 38 -10.63 13.41 7.81
N SER A 39 -11.09 12.27 8.34
CA SER A 39 -11.20 12.02 9.79
C SER A 39 -10.21 10.95 10.27
N ASN A 40 -9.32 11.36 11.18
CA ASN A 40 -8.33 10.49 11.84
C ASN A 40 -8.96 9.28 12.57
N SER A 41 -10.18 9.43 13.10
CA SER A 41 -10.85 8.33 13.80
C SER A 41 -11.25 7.21 12.83
N ARG A 42 -11.68 7.55 11.62
CA ARG A 42 -12.10 6.59 10.59
C ARG A 42 -10.92 5.89 9.94
N MET A 43 -9.84 6.62 9.67
CA MET A 43 -8.57 6.05 9.23
C MET A 43 -8.07 4.97 10.21
N ARG A 44 -8.12 5.25 11.52
CA ARG A 44 -7.76 4.28 12.57
C ARG A 44 -8.60 3.02 12.55
N VAL A 45 -9.92 3.16 12.39
CA VAL A 45 -10.84 2.01 12.35
C VAL A 45 -10.51 1.13 11.15
N ARG A 46 -10.38 1.71 9.96
CA ARG A 46 -10.05 0.95 8.74
C ARG A 46 -8.66 0.31 8.79
N ALA A 47 -7.66 1.02 9.33
CA ALA A 47 -6.33 0.47 9.54
C ALA A 47 -6.36 -0.73 10.51
N ARG A 48 -7.20 -0.67 11.56
CA ARG A 48 -7.38 -1.77 12.51
C ARG A 48 -8.12 -2.95 11.89
N GLU A 49 -9.20 -2.70 11.14
CA GLU A 49 -9.95 -3.73 10.42
C GLU A 49 -9.04 -4.49 9.46
N TRP A 50 -8.26 -3.78 8.64
CA TRP A 50 -7.28 -4.39 7.75
C TRP A 50 -6.20 -5.18 8.51
N ALA A 51 -5.69 -4.65 9.63
CA ALA A 51 -4.71 -5.37 10.44
C ALA A 51 -5.28 -6.66 11.06
N MET A 52 -6.55 -6.65 11.47
CA MET A 52 -7.25 -7.85 11.96
C MET A 52 -7.48 -8.87 10.84
N ASP A 53 -7.88 -8.42 9.66
CA ASP A 53 -8.04 -9.26 8.48
C ASP A 53 -6.71 -9.92 8.05
N MET A 54 -5.60 -9.18 8.11
CA MET A 54 -4.26 -9.71 7.86
C MET A 54 -3.75 -10.71 8.91
N ASN A 55 -4.22 -10.57 10.17
CA ASN A 55 -3.79 -11.44 11.27
C ASN A 55 -4.62 -12.75 11.35
N SER A 56 -5.69 -12.87 10.55
CA SER A 56 -6.43 -14.13 10.42
C SER A 56 -5.60 -15.19 9.68
N PHE A 57 -4.86 -15.97 10.45
CA PHE A 57 -4.04 -17.12 10.03
C PHE A 57 -4.76 -18.09 9.06
N PHE A 58 -6.08 -18.23 9.17
CA PHE A 58 -6.88 -19.14 8.35
C PHE A 58 -6.88 -18.81 6.84
N LYS A 59 -6.80 -17.53 6.46
CA LYS A 59 -6.72 -17.12 5.04
C LYS A 59 -5.31 -17.28 4.46
N LYS A 60 -4.26 -17.11 5.28
CA LYS A 60 -2.85 -17.33 4.88
C LYS A 60 -2.56 -18.81 4.59
N ILE A 61 -3.16 -19.72 5.35
CA ILE A 61 -3.01 -21.18 5.16
C ILE A 61 -3.65 -21.65 3.84
N TRP A 62 -4.78 -21.06 3.44
CA TRP A 62 -5.48 -21.41 2.20
C TRP A 62 -4.89 -20.75 0.93
N ASP A 63 -3.92 -19.84 1.08
CA ASP A 63 -3.27 -19.11 -0.02
C ASP A 63 -1.82 -19.59 -0.30
N LEU A 64 -1.46 -20.77 0.23
CA LEU A 64 -0.17 -21.42 0.00
C LEU A 64 -0.11 -21.99 -1.42
N THR A 65 0.80 -21.46 -2.25
CA THR A 65 1.04 -21.95 -3.62
C THR A 65 2.40 -22.65 -3.70
N TYR A 66 2.54 -23.62 -4.60
CA TYR A 66 3.76 -24.42 -4.79
C TYR A 66 4.97 -23.53 -5.19
N PRO A 67 6.15 -23.72 -4.58
CA PRO A 67 7.25 -22.76 -4.69
C PRO A 67 8.09 -23.01 -5.94
N VAL A 68 7.88 -22.18 -6.96
CA VAL A 68 8.89 -21.92 -8.00
C VAL A 68 9.23 -20.41 -8.09
N THR A 69 8.31 -19.52 -7.68
CA THR A 69 8.53 -18.05 -7.75
C THR A 69 8.03 -17.22 -6.55
N SER A 70 7.06 -17.65 -5.74
CA SER A 70 6.61 -16.95 -4.50
C SER A 70 5.92 -17.88 -3.50
N MET A 71 5.98 -17.56 -2.19
CA MET A 71 5.37 -18.36 -1.11
C MET A 71 3.84 -18.19 -0.96
N PHE A 72 3.25 -17.11 -1.46
CA PHE A 72 1.80 -16.85 -1.46
C PHE A 72 1.31 -16.49 -2.86
N SER A 73 0.09 -16.90 -3.26
CA SER A 73 -0.49 -16.51 -4.55
C SER A 73 -0.76 -14.99 -4.62
N GLY A 74 -0.94 -14.38 -3.44
CA GLY A 74 -1.25 -12.97 -3.29
C GLY A 74 -2.73 -12.63 -3.56
N ALA A 75 -3.57 -13.60 -3.92
CA ALA A 75 -4.99 -13.37 -4.19
C ALA A 75 -5.75 -12.87 -2.95
N SER A 76 -5.46 -13.45 -1.76
CA SER A 76 -6.09 -13.01 -0.51
C SER A 76 -5.67 -11.59 -0.13
N PHE A 77 -4.39 -11.29 -0.31
CA PHE A 77 -3.82 -9.98 -0.01
C PHE A 77 -4.31 -8.91 -1.00
N ASN A 78 -4.38 -9.23 -2.29
CA ASN A 78 -4.97 -8.37 -3.32
C ASN A 78 -6.44 -8.09 -3.01
N SER A 79 -7.21 -9.11 -2.64
CA SER A 79 -8.61 -8.97 -2.28
C SER A 79 -8.80 -8.09 -1.04
N SER A 80 -7.92 -8.21 -0.04
CA SER A 80 -7.94 -7.35 1.16
C SER A 80 -7.61 -5.89 0.85
N ILE A 81 -6.59 -5.60 0.05
CA ILE A 81 -6.28 -4.21 -0.32
C ILE A 81 -7.36 -3.64 -1.25
N ASN A 82 -7.88 -4.45 -2.18
CA ASN A 82 -8.97 -4.05 -3.06
C ASN A 82 -10.30 -3.88 -2.31
N SER A 83 -10.59 -4.61 -1.23
CA SER A 83 -11.80 -4.37 -0.43
C SER A 83 -11.72 -3.05 0.33
N VAL A 84 -10.51 -2.66 0.75
CA VAL A 84 -10.24 -1.38 1.41
C VAL A 84 -10.46 -0.23 0.43
N PHE A 85 -9.75 -0.18 -0.70
CA PHE A 85 -9.78 1.00 -1.60
C PHE A 85 -10.75 0.88 -2.77
N LYS A 86 -11.21 -0.32 -3.10
CA LYS A 86 -12.10 -0.63 -4.24
C LYS A 86 -11.52 -0.06 -5.55
N GLY A 87 -12.39 0.44 -6.43
CA GLY A 87 -11.99 1.06 -7.70
C GLY A 87 -11.53 2.52 -7.58
N LYS A 88 -11.06 2.97 -6.41
CA LYS A 88 -10.57 4.35 -6.26
C LYS A 88 -9.24 4.57 -6.98
N GLN A 89 -9.12 5.78 -7.52
CA GLN A 89 -7.89 6.24 -8.14
C GLN A 89 -7.09 7.11 -7.16
N ILE A 90 -5.79 7.26 -7.39
CA ILE A 90 -4.91 8.06 -6.54
C ILE A 90 -5.31 9.55 -6.61
N GLU A 91 -5.63 10.02 -7.81
CA GLU A 91 -6.03 11.38 -8.11
C GLU A 91 -7.37 11.79 -7.47
N ASP A 92 -8.21 10.82 -7.07
CA ASP A 92 -9.50 11.06 -6.41
C ASP A 92 -9.39 11.24 -4.88
N LEU A 93 -8.17 11.18 -4.34
CA LEU A 93 -7.95 11.31 -2.90
C LEU A 93 -8.14 12.75 -2.41
N TRP A 94 -8.51 12.90 -1.14
CA TRP A 94 -8.75 14.21 -0.53
C TRP A 94 -7.46 15.01 -0.37
N LEU A 95 -6.35 14.34 -0.06
CA LEU A 95 -5.01 14.93 -0.04
C LEU A 95 -4.18 14.43 -1.22
N PRO A 96 -3.32 15.29 -1.81
CA PRO A 96 -2.28 14.85 -2.73
C PRO A 96 -1.50 13.67 -2.13
N TYR A 97 -1.45 12.57 -2.88
CA TYR A 97 -0.81 11.34 -2.46
C TYR A 97 0.12 10.82 -3.53
N PHE A 98 1.26 10.29 -3.10
CA PHE A 98 2.13 9.52 -3.97
C PHE A 98 2.64 8.26 -3.28
N ASN A 99 2.93 7.22 -4.05
CA ASN A 99 3.57 6.03 -3.55
C ASN A 99 4.80 5.65 -4.35
N ILE A 100 5.75 4.99 -3.69
CA ILE A 100 6.97 4.54 -4.35
C ILE A 100 6.95 3.03 -4.55
N THR A 101 7.33 2.59 -5.74
CA THR A 101 7.61 1.20 -6.08
C THR A 101 8.98 1.08 -6.70
N THR A 102 9.55 -0.11 -6.63
CA THR A 102 10.76 -0.46 -7.38
C THR A 102 10.36 -1.11 -8.70
N ASP A 103 10.72 -0.50 -9.82
CA ASP A 103 10.60 -1.11 -11.13
C ASP A 103 11.78 -2.07 -11.33
N ILE A 104 11.50 -3.38 -11.35
CA ILE A 104 12.55 -4.40 -11.51
C ILE A 104 12.92 -4.63 -12.96
N THR A 105 12.05 -4.22 -13.90
CA THR A 105 12.34 -4.31 -15.34
C THR A 105 13.40 -3.28 -15.72
N ALA A 106 13.27 -2.05 -15.23
CA ALA A 106 14.20 -0.96 -15.47
C ALA A 106 15.21 -0.72 -14.33
N SER A 107 15.11 -1.46 -13.23
CA SER A 107 15.92 -1.30 -12.02
C SER A 107 15.93 0.13 -11.47
N CYS A 108 14.78 0.80 -11.50
CA CYS A 108 14.65 2.21 -11.14
C CYS A 108 13.50 2.48 -10.16
N MET A 109 13.57 3.64 -9.50
CA MET A 109 12.50 4.10 -8.62
C MET A 109 11.34 4.64 -9.45
N ARG A 110 10.12 4.30 -9.06
CA ARG A 110 8.91 4.82 -9.69
C ARG A 110 7.96 5.38 -8.65
N ALA A 111 7.62 6.65 -8.81
CA ALA A 111 6.60 7.33 -8.02
C ALA A 111 5.28 7.32 -8.79
N HIS A 112 4.19 6.88 -8.16
CA HIS A 112 2.87 6.94 -8.75
C HIS A 112 2.01 7.96 -8.01
N THR A 113 1.47 8.89 -8.79
CA THR A 113 0.57 9.96 -8.36
C THR A 113 -0.80 9.83 -9.03
N ASP A 114 -0.98 8.84 -9.89
CA ASP A 114 -2.20 8.63 -10.67
C ASP A 114 -2.44 7.15 -10.98
N GLY A 115 -3.71 6.78 -11.16
CA GLY A 115 -4.16 5.44 -11.49
C GLY A 115 -4.68 4.65 -10.29
N SER A 116 -4.81 3.32 -10.43
CA SER A 116 -5.54 2.50 -9.46
C SER A 116 -4.83 2.37 -8.12
N LEU A 117 -5.43 2.95 -7.08
CA LEU A 117 -4.82 3.09 -5.76
C LEU A 117 -4.45 1.75 -5.14
N TRP A 118 -5.38 0.80 -5.14
CA TRP A 118 -5.15 -0.52 -4.53
C TRP A 118 -4.01 -1.27 -5.22
N ARG A 119 -3.88 -1.14 -6.55
CA ARG A 119 -2.84 -1.81 -7.34
C ARG A 119 -1.47 -1.28 -6.99
N TYR A 120 -1.31 0.04 -6.96
CA TYR A 120 -0.02 0.66 -6.67
C TYR A 120 0.35 0.50 -5.18
N VAL A 121 -0.60 0.60 -4.26
CA VAL A 121 -0.37 0.27 -2.84
C VAL A 121 0.09 -1.19 -2.69
N ARG A 122 -0.58 -2.15 -3.34
CA ARG A 122 -0.16 -3.55 -3.36
C ARG A 122 1.23 -3.71 -3.98
N ALA A 123 1.52 -3.03 -5.09
CA ALA A 123 2.81 -3.09 -5.76
C ALA A 123 3.92 -2.64 -4.81
N SER A 124 3.69 -1.53 -4.08
CA SER A 124 4.61 -0.98 -3.08
C SER A 124 4.80 -1.89 -1.87
N MET A 125 3.91 -2.85 -1.63
CA MET A 125 4.00 -3.87 -0.56
C MET A 125 4.49 -5.25 -1.06
N SER A 126 5.00 -5.34 -2.29
CA SER A 126 5.43 -6.62 -2.89
C SER A 126 6.87 -6.94 -2.53
N LEU A 127 7.07 -7.58 -1.38
CA LEU A 127 8.41 -8.04 -0.99
C LEU A 127 8.81 -9.27 -1.81
N SER A 128 10.03 -9.25 -2.36
CA SER A 128 10.62 -10.36 -3.12
C SER A 128 10.59 -11.66 -2.32
N GLY A 129 10.19 -12.76 -2.97
CA GLY A 129 10.01 -14.07 -2.34
C GLY A 129 8.70 -14.23 -1.55
N TYR A 130 8.09 -13.15 -1.08
CA TYR A 130 6.82 -13.20 -0.33
C TYR A 130 5.60 -13.08 -1.24
N LEU A 131 5.64 -12.13 -2.19
CA LEU A 131 4.55 -11.84 -3.12
C LEU A 131 5.07 -11.70 -4.55
N PRO A 132 4.30 -12.13 -5.57
CA PRO A 132 4.69 -11.91 -6.95
C PRO A 132 4.69 -10.40 -7.28
N PRO A 133 5.62 -9.96 -8.16
CA PRO A 133 5.63 -8.59 -8.65
C PRO A 133 4.34 -8.29 -9.43
N LEU A 134 3.88 -7.05 -9.38
CA LEU A 134 2.71 -6.62 -10.14
C LEU A 134 3.11 -5.99 -11.46
N CYS A 135 2.42 -6.37 -12.52
CA CYS A 135 2.57 -5.73 -13.83
C CYS A 135 1.81 -4.40 -13.86
N ASP A 136 2.50 -3.32 -14.24
CA ASP A 136 1.91 -2.00 -14.48
C ASP A 136 1.09 -2.05 -15.77
N PRO A 137 -0.22 -1.75 -15.74
CA PRO A 137 -1.04 -1.72 -16.96
C PRO A 137 -0.62 -0.64 -17.97
N LYS A 138 0.18 0.36 -17.57
CA LYS A 138 0.59 1.47 -18.44
C LYS A 138 1.64 1.06 -19.47
N ASP A 139 2.62 0.25 -19.07
CA ASP A 139 3.79 -0.09 -19.90
C ASP A 139 4.24 -1.55 -19.78
N GLY A 140 3.58 -2.36 -18.95
CA GLY A 140 3.91 -3.76 -18.76
C GLY A 140 5.10 -4.01 -17.84
N HIS A 141 5.64 -2.99 -17.17
CA HIS A 141 6.78 -3.14 -16.28
C HIS A 141 6.42 -3.88 -14.99
N LEU A 142 7.38 -4.59 -14.41
CA LEU A 142 7.18 -5.32 -13.17
C LEU A 142 7.56 -4.45 -11.97
N LEU A 143 6.60 -4.30 -11.05
CA LEU A 143 6.71 -3.47 -9.86
C LEU A 143 6.85 -4.32 -8.59
N MET A 144 7.78 -3.91 -7.74
CA MET A 144 8.04 -4.46 -6.41
C MET A 144 8.01 -3.38 -5.32
N ASP A 145 8.18 -3.81 -4.07
CA ASP A 145 8.26 -2.94 -2.91
C ASP A 145 9.27 -1.79 -3.13
N GLY A 146 8.85 -0.56 -2.86
CA GLY A 146 9.69 0.63 -3.02
C GLY A 146 10.87 0.67 -2.05
N GLY A 147 10.83 -0.13 -0.98
CA GLY A 147 11.85 -0.18 0.06
C GLY A 147 13.22 -0.65 -0.43
N TYR A 148 13.29 -1.32 -1.59
CA TYR A 148 14.55 -1.71 -2.23
C TYR A 148 15.35 -0.52 -2.76
N ILE A 149 14.70 0.60 -3.09
CA ILE A 149 15.36 1.81 -3.59
C ILE A 149 15.19 2.98 -2.62
N ASN A 150 13.97 3.23 -2.14
CA ASN A 150 13.67 4.32 -1.25
C ASN A 150 12.61 3.94 -0.20
N ASN A 151 13.09 3.63 1.01
CA ASN A 151 12.26 3.24 2.14
C ASN A 151 11.67 4.44 2.91
N LEU A 152 12.21 5.65 2.72
CA LEU A 152 11.79 6.88 3.41
C LEU A 152 11.66 8.03 2.39
N PRO A 153 10.64 7.97 1.51
CA PRO A 153 10.37 9.03 0.55
C PRO A 153 9.68 10.25 1.17
#